data_AF-A0A379C6I2-F1
#
_entry.id   AF-A0A379C6I2-F1
#
_cell.length_a   1.000
_cell.length_b   1.000
_cell.length_c   1.000
_cell.angle_alpha   90.00
_cell.angle_beta   90.00
_cell.angle_gamma   90.00
#
_symmetry.space_group_name_H-M   'P 1'
#
loop_
_entity.id
_entity.type
_entity.pdbx_description
1 polymer ?
#
loop_
_entity_poly.entity_id
_entity_poly.type
_entity_poly.pdbx_seq_one_letter_code
_entity_poly.pdbx_strand_id
1 'polypeptide(L)'
;MIPEFNNEYEYGDEIEIIPQPSFTHKMWMEEERVKNYIYDDLEAIRQMIYKCINTERGIYPIYPSFGVKKEDLFGKRKEYAYIVLTRRITDALMLDDRIEDVFDFSYVSEWSKADNLGMKFKVKTIFDEKTIDIEEVIRIG
;
A
#
# COMPACT_ATOMS: atom_id res chain seq x y z
N MET A 1 -29.94 -28.23 27.21
CA MET A 1 -29.04 -29.05 26.38
C MET A 1 -28.01 -28.11 25.80
N ILE A 2 -26.74 -28.29 26.14
CA ILE A 2 -25.65 -27.52 25.54
C ILE A 2 -25.35 -28.20 24.19
N PRO A 3 -25.24 -27.48 23.07
CA PRO A 3 -24.87 -28.09 21.80
C PRO A 3 -23.48 -28.70 21.92
N GLU A 4 -23.33 -29.97 21.52
CA GLU A 4 -22.01 -30.55 21.29
C GLU A 4 -21.46 -29.96 19.99
N PHE A 5 -20.52 -29.03 20.11
CA PHE A 5 -19.76 -28.57 18.97
C PHE A 5 -18.72 -29.65 18.66
N ASN A 6 -18.98 -30.39 17.59
CA ASN A 6 -17.99 -31.28 16.99
C ASN A 6 -16.94 -30.38 16.30
N ASN A 7 -15.97 -29.89 17.06
CA ASN A 7 -14.85 -29.18 16.47
C ASN A 7 -14.08 -30.18 15.60
N GLU A 8 -14.17 -30.04 14.28
CA GLU A 8 -13.45 -30.85 13.29
C GLU A 8 -11.92 -30.72 13.35
N TYR A 9 -11.41 -29.83 14.22
CA TYR A 9 -9.99 -29.51 14.34
C TYR A 9 -9.45 -29.99 15.69
N GLU A 10 -8.40 -30.80 15.66
CA GLU A 10 -7.72 -31.29 16.85
C GLU A 10 -6.61 -30.32 17.29
N TYR A 11 -6.37 -30.25 18.59
CA TYR A 11 -5.26 -29.46 19.13
C TYR A 11 -3.93 -30.11 18.72
N GLY A 12 -3.27 -29.53 17.72
CA GLY A 12 -2.00 -30.05 17.17
C GLY A 12 -1.95 -30.12 15.65
N ASP A 13 -3.05 -29.84 14.95
CA ASP A 13 -3.06 -29.78 13.48
C ASP A 13 -2.14 -28.67 12.96
N GLU A 14 -1.25 -29.00 12.02
CA GLU A 14 -0.41 -28.02 11.32
C GLU A 14 -1.28 -27.23 10.32
N ILE A 15 -1.42 -25.92 10.55
CA ILE A 15 -2.12 -25.03 9.64
C ILE A 15 -1.19 -24.66 8.49
N GLU A 16 -1.48 -25.15 7.29
CA GLU A 16 -0.79 -24.73 6.07
C GLU A 16 -1.36 -23.38 5.60
N ILE A 17 -0.51 -22.34 5.57
CA ILE A 17 -0.89 -21.01 5.05
C ILE A 17 -0.63 -21.01 3.55
N ILE A 18 -1.70 -21.09 2.76
CA ILE A 18 -1.64 -21.07 1.30
C ILE A 18 -1.75 -19.62 0.81
N PRO A 19 -0.74 -19.08 0.09
CA PRO A 19 -0.80 -17.72 -0.45
C PRO A 19 -1.91 -17.61 -1.50
N GLN A 20 -2.69 -16.53 -1.41
CA GLN A 20 -3.76 -16.25 -2.36
C GLN A 20 -3.18 -15.62 -3.64
N PRO A 21 -3.78 -15.87 -4.81
CA PRO A 21 -3.32 -15.26 -6.06
C PRO A 21 -3.52 -13.74 -6.04
N SER A 22 -2.63 -12.96 -6.68
CA SER A 22 -2.77 -11.49 -6.80
C SER A 22 -3.86 -11.04 -7.80
N PHE A 23 -4.74 -11.94 -8.24
CA PHE A 23 -5.76 -11.68 -9.24
C PHE A 23 -6.73 -10.58 -8.77
N THR A 24 -6.83 -9.50 -9.53
CA THR A 24 -7.68 -8.34 -9.17
C THR A 24 -8.27 -7.69 -10.41
N HIS A 25 -9.33 -6.89 -10.22
CA HIS A 25 -9.80 -5.99 -11.27
C HIS A 25 -8.75 -4.94 -11.62
N LYS A 26 -8.64 -4.62 -12.91
CA LYS A 26 -7.72 -3.59 -13.40
C LYS A 26 -8.39 -2.22 -13.43
N MET A 27 -7.73 -1.25 -12.80
CA MET A 27 -8.11 0.16 -12.81
C MET A 27 -7.40 0.89 -13.95
N TRP A 28 -8.19 1.58 -14.74
CA TRP A 28 -7.81 2.46 -15.82
C TRP A 28 -7.89 3.88 -15.25
N MET A 29 -6.78 4.34 -14.65
CA MET A 29 -6.75 5.56 -13.84
C MET A 29 -7.05 6.80 -14.66
N GLU A 30 -6.53 6.88 -15.89
CA GLU A 30 -6.71 8.03 -16.78
C GLU A 30 -8.17 8.16 -17.24
N GLU A 31 -8.85 7.03 -17.43
CA GLU A 31 -10.24 6.96 -17.87
C GLU A 31 -11.25 6.87 -16.72
N GLU A 32 -10.79 6.91 -15.47
CA GLU A 32 -11.60 6.75 -14.25
C GLU A 32 -12.53 5.53 -14.30
N ARG A 33 -12.02 4.38 -14.80
CA ARG A 33 -12.81 3.18 -15.04
C ARG A 33 -12.15 1.92 -14.50
N VAL A 34 -12.97 0.91 -14.23
CA VAL A 34 -12.49 -0.44 -13.90
C VAL A 34 -12.93 -1.37 -15.03
N LYS A 35 -11.97 -2.03 -15.68
CA LYS A 35 -12.23 -2.94 -16.79
C LYS A 35 -11.13 -3.98 -16.89
N ASN A 36 -11.50 -5.22 -17.20
CA ASN A 36 -10.61 -6.38 -17.26
C ASN A 36 -10.02 -6.74 -15.89
N TYR A 37 -9.08 -7.67 -15.90
CA TYR A 37 -8.40 -8.21 -14.74
C TYR A 37 -6.88 -8.10 -14.91
N ILE A 38 -6.18 -8.06 -13.79
CA ILE A 38 -4.73 -8.16 -13.69
C ILE A 38 -4.41 -9.61 -13.32
N TYR A 39 -3.54 -10.23 -14.11
CA TYR A 39 -3.01 -11.58 -13.88
C TYR A 39 -1.54 -11.55 -13.46
N ASP A 40 -0.87 -10.42 -13.65
CA ASP A 40 0.54 -10.22 -13.30
C ASP A 40 0.66 -9.72 -11.85
N ASP A 41 1.46 -10.41 -11.03
CA ASP A 41 1.62 -10.08 -9.61
C ASP A 41 2.20 -8.68 -9.38
N LEU A 42 3.18 -8.28 -10.20
CA LEU A 42 3.85 -6.97 -10.06
C LEU A 42 2.93 -5.82 -10.47
N GLU A 43 2.14 -6.00 -11.53
CA GLU A 43 1.11 -5.03 -11.93
C GLU A 43 0.03 -4.89 -10.85
N ALA A 44 -0.38 -6.00 -10.22
CA ALA A 44 -1.36 -5.98 -9.14
C ALA A 44 -0.80 -5.25 -7.90
N ILE A 45 0.47 -5.46 -7.57
CA ILE A 45 1.15 -4.77 -6.47
C ILE A 45 1.31 -3.27 -6.79
N ARG A 46 1.72 -2.88 -8.00
CA ARG A 46 1.76 -1.46 -8.41
C ARG A 46 0.41 -0.78 -8.20
N GLN A 47 -0.67 -1.44 -8.63
CA GLN A 47 -2.01 -0.91 -8.43
C GLN A 47 -2.38 -0.81 -6.94
N MET A 48 -2.02 -1.79 -6.12
CA MET A 48 -2.23 -1.75 -4.67
C MET A 48 -1.47 -0.59 -4.00
N ILE A 49 -0.19 -0.40 -4.34
CA ILE A 49 0.65 0.69 -3.84
C ILE A 49 -0.01 2.04 -4.16
N TYR A 50 -0.43 2.23 -5.42
CA TYR A 50 -1.15 3.43 -5.84
C TYR A 50 -2.41 3.66 -5.00
N LYS A 51 -3.24 2.63 -4.79
CA LYS A 51 -4.45 2.74 -3.96
C LYS A 51 -4.10 3.12 -2.52
N CYS A 52 -3.09 2.49 -1.94
CA CYS A 52 -2.68 2.73 -0.56
C CYS A 52 -2.25 4.19 -0.36
N ILE A 53 -1.35 4.70 -1.20
CA ILE A 53 -0.83 6.07 -1.10
C ILE A 53 -1.94 7.10 -1.31
N ASN A 54 -2.88 6.84 -2.22
CA ASN A 54 -3.96 7.76 -2.55
C ASN A 54 -5.16 7.69 -1.59
N THR A 55 -5.26 6.67 -0.75
CA THR A 55 -6.35 6.55 0.23
C THR A 55 -5.95 7.18 1.57
N GLU A 56 -6.81 8.04 2.13
CA GLU A 56 -6.61 8.60 3.46
C GLU A 56 -6.94 7.56 4.53
N ARG A 57 -5.96 7.24 5.38
CA ARG A 57 -6.12 6.22 6.43
C ARG A 57 -7.11 6.67 7.51
N GLY A 58 -8.00 5.76 7.90
CA GLY A 58 -8.94 5.96 9.01
C GLY A 58 -10.24 6.68 8.64
N ILE A 59 -10.45 7.01 7.36
CA ILE A 59 -11.70 7.63 6.87
C ILE A 59 -12.78 6.58 6.60
N TYR A 60 -12.40 5.38 6.12
CA TYR A 60 -13.35 4.36 5.67
C TYR A 60 -13.50 3.23 6.69
N PRO A 61 -14.70 3.02 7.28
CA PRO A 61 -14.92 1.99 8.32
C PRO A 61 -14.64 0.56 7.84
N ILE A 62 -14.89 0.29 6.55
CA ILE A 62 -14.69 -1.02 5.93
C ILE A 62 -13.20 -1.35 5.68
N TYR A 63 -12.31 -0.35 5.74
CA TYR A 63 -10.86 -0.51 5.54
C TYR A 63 -10.06 0.34 6.54
N PRO A 64 -10.12 0.03 7.85
CA PRO A 64 -9.57 0.89 8.89
C PRO A 64 -8.03 0.97 8.88
N SER A 65 -7.36 -0.09 8.39
CA SER A 65 -5.91 -0.19 8.33
C SER A 65 -5.31 0.27 6.99
N PHE A 66 -6.13 0.47 5.96
CA PHE A 66 -5.66 0.78 4.62
C PHE A 66 -5.45 2.28 4.42
N GLY A 67 -4.37 2.63 3.71
CA GLY A 67 -4.08 3.99 3.31
C GLY A 67 -2.94 4.66 4.07
N VAL A 68 -2.61 5.89 3.66
CA VAL A 68 -1.60 6.74 4.29
C VAL A 68 -2.28 7.99 4.83
N LYS A 69 -2.06 8.30 6.12
CA LYS A 69 -2.58 9.53 6.72
C LYS A 69 -1.79 10.74 6.16
N LYS A 70 -2.48 11.71 5.56
CA LYS A 70 -1.88 12.92 4.96
C LYS A 70 -2.52 14.21 5.49
N GLU A 71 -3.75 14.15 5.99
CA GLU A 71 -4.54 15.34 6.37
C GLU A 71 -3.81 16.26 7.37
N ASP A 72 -3.11 15.68 8.36
CA ASP A 72 -2.38 16.45 9.38
C ASP A 72 -1.05 17.06 8.90
N LEU A 73 -0.66 16.79 7.65
CA LEU A 73 0.53 17.33 7.00
C LEU A 73 0.24 18.59 6.18
N PHE A 74 -1.03 18.92 5.95
CA PHE A 74 -1.40 20.13 5.23
C PHE A 74 -0.84 21.39 5.92
N GLY A 75 -0.16 22.23 5.13
CA GLY A 75 0.47 23.47 5.59
C GLY A 75 1.71 23.28 6.47
N LYS A 76 2.21 22.05 6.64
CA LYS A 76 3.47 21.78 7.36
C LYS A 76 4.67 22.06 6.48
N ARG A 77 5.85 22.20 7.11
CA ARG A 77 7.13 22.29 6.38
C ARG A 77 7.39 21.01 5.59
N LYS A 78 7.92 21.14 4.38
CA LYS A 78 8.15 20.02 3.44
C LYS A 78 9.09 18.97 4.00
N GLU A 79 10.13 19.39 4.71
CA GLU A 79 11.11 18.49 5.31
C GLU A 79 10.46 17.63 6.41
N TYR A 80 9.56 18.23 7.19
CA TYR A 80 8.79 17.51 8.19
C TYR A 80 7.80 16.53 7.54
N ALA A 81 7.05 17.01 6.53
CA ALA A 81 6.10 16.18 5.80
C ALA A 81 6.80 14.98 5.13
N TYR A 82 7.97 15.18 4.53
CA TYR A 82 8.77 14.12 3.91
C TYR A 82 9.13 13.02 4.92
N ILE A 83 9.71 13.37 6.06
CA ILE A 83 10.11 12.41 7.10
C ILE A 83 8.89 11.60 7.59
N VAL A 84 7.76 12.27 7.81
CA VAL A 84 6.54 11.61 8.29
C VAL A 84 5.93 10.72 7.21
N LEU A 85 5.88 11.18 5.96
CA LEU A 85 5.35 10.41 4.84
C LEU A 85 6.19 9.17 4.57
N THR A 86 7.51 9.28 4.55
CA THR A 86 8.41 8.12 4.40
C THR A 86 8.05 7.02 5.39
N ARG A 87 7.93 7.37 6.69
CA ARG A 87 7.55 6.39 7.73
C ARG A 87 6.15 5.83 7.52
N ARG A 88 5.15 6.69 7.25
CA ARG A 88 3.76 6.25 7.08
C ARG A 88 3.54 5.40 5.83
N ILE A 89 4.25 5.69 4.74
CA ILE A 89 4.20 4.90 3.50
C ILE A 89 4.81 3.52 3.77
N THR A 90 5.99 3.45 4.39
CA THR A 90 6.59 2.17 4.80
C THR A 90 5.62 1.39 5.70
N ASP A 91 5.14 1.99 6.78
CA ASP A 91 4.22 1.32 7.73
C ASP A 91 2.95 0.82 7.05
N ALA A 92 2.40 1.56 6.08
CA ALA A 92 1.16 1.19 5.40
C ALA A 92 1.36 0.11 4.33
N LEU A 93 2.48 0.16 3.59
CA LEU A 93 2.79 -0.82 2.56
C LEU A 93 3.25 -2.16 3.14
N MET A 94 3.98 -2.14 4.27
CA MET A 94 4.43 -3.35 4.99
C MET A 94 3.28 -4.18 5.58
N LEU A 95 2.03 -3.70 5.51
CA LEU A 95 0.85 -4.49 5.88
C LEU A 95 0.44 -5.51 4.81
N ASP A 96 0.90 -5.34 3.57
CA ASP A 96 0.67 -6.31 2.49
C ASP A 96 1.77 -7.38 2.54
N ASP A 97 1.37 -8.64 2.68
CA ASP A 97 2.24 -9.80 2.84
C ASP A 97 3.12 -10.08 1.61
N ARG A 98 2.80 -9.47 0.47
CA ARG A 98 3.59 -9.58 -0.77
C ARG A 98 4.77 -8.59 -0.80
N ILE A 99 4.81 -7.62 0.12
CA ILE A 99 5.88 -6.62 0.24
C ILE A 99 6.86 -7.06 1.32
N GLU A 100 8.15 -7.13 0.96
CA GLU A 100 9.23 -7.48 1.89
C GLU A 100 9.88 -6.24 2.53
N ASP A 101 10.02 -5.16 1.78
CA ASP A 101 10.68 -3.94 2.25
C ASP A 101 10.31 -2.71 1.40
N VAL A 102 10.43 -1.52 1.99
CA VAL A 102 10.24 -0.23 1.34
C VAL A 102 11.39 0.69 1.71
N PHE A 103 12.23 1.03 0.75
CA PHE A 103 13.54 1.65 0.99
C PHE A 103 13.94 2.64 -0.11
N ASP A 104 15.15 3.20 0.00
CA ASP A 104 15.74 4.15 -0.97
C ASP A 104 14.91 5.40 -1.22
N PHE A 105 14.34 5.97 -0.15
CA PHE A 105 13.57 7.21 -0.25
C PHE A 105 14.47 8.39 -0.64
N SER A 106 14.04 9.10 -1.68
CA SER A 106 14.68 10.33 -2.14
C SER A 106 13.64 11.44 -2.31
N TYR A 107 14.00 12.64 -1.85
CA TYR A 107 13.20 13.84 -2.03
C TYR A 107 13.50 14.46 -3.41
N VAL A 108 12.45 14.76 -4.18
CA VAL A 108 12.58 15.35 -5.52
C VAL A 108 12.18 16.82 -5.50
N SER A 109 13.18 17.70 -5.54
CA SER A 109 12.98 19.14 -5.38
C SER A 109 12.18 19.77 -6.53
N GLU A 110 12.35 19.24 -7.73
CA GLU A 110 11.74 19.71 -8.97
C GLU A 110 10.22 19.55 -8.96
N TRP A 111 9.74 18.51 -8.28
CA TRP A 111 8.32 18.17 -8.13
C TRP A 111 7.71 18.80 -6.88
N SER A 112 8.56 19.21 -5.94
CA SER A 112 8.15 19.74 -4.65
C SER A 112 7.93 21.27 -4.68
N LYS A 113 7.14 21.75 -5.64
CA LYS A 113 6.80 23.18 -5.82
C LYS A 113 5.42 23.49 -5.24
N ALA A 114 5.25 24.73 -4.77
CA ALA A 114 4.02 25.16 -4.09
C ALA A 114 3.61 24.17 -2.99
N ASP A 115 2.42 23.60 -3.11
CA ASP A 115 1.81 22.68 -2.15
C ASP A 115 2.13 21.20 -2.41
N ASN A 116 3.01 20.91 -3.34
CA ASN A 116 3.39 19.55 -3.69
C ASN A 116 4.68 19.12 -2.98
N LEU A 117 4.75 17.83 -2.69
CA LEU A 117 5.92 17.12 -2.22
C LEU A 117 6.14 15.89 -3.11
N GLY A 118 7.24 15.90 -3.85
CA GLY A 118 7.65 14.80 -4.70
C GLY A 118 8.69 13.91 -4.04
N MET A 119 8.54 12.60 -4.20
CA MET A 119 9.51 11.62 -3.71
C MET A 119 9.62 10.42 -4.66
N LYS A 120 10.75 9.71 -4.56
CA LYS A 120 10.91 8.38 -5.15
C LYS A 120 11.33 7.40 -4.08
N PHE A 121 10.96 6.14 -4.24
CA PHE A 121 11.38 5.05 -3.39
C PHE A 121 11.23 3.72 -4.11
N LYS A 122 11.77 2.65 -3.52
CA LYS A 122 11.72 1.30 -4.05
C LYS A 122 10.97 0.38 -3.12
N VAL A 123 10.23 -0.56 -3.71
CA VAL A 123 9.50 -1.61 -3.00
C VAL A 123 10.05 -2.95 -3.41
N LYS A 124 10.53 -3.74 -2.44
CA LYS A 124 10.94 -5.13 -2.65
C LYS A 124 9.74 -6.05 -2.47
N THR A 125 9.57 -7.00 -3.37
CA THR A 125 8.43 -7.95 -3.36
C THR A 125 8.94 -9.39 -3.26
N ILE A 126 8.07 -10.29 -2.80
CA ILE A 126 8.38 -11.72 -2.66
C ILE A 126 8.54 -12.45 -4.01
N PHE A 127 8.04 -11.87 -5.10
CA PHE A 127 7.74 -12.64 -6.31
C PHE A 127 8.89 -12.83 -7.29
N ASP A 128 10.06 -12.18 -7.17
CA ASP A 128 11.11 -12.33 -8.21
C ASP A 128 12.46 -11.62 -7.93
N GLU A 129 12.82 -11.30 -6.68
CA GLU A 129 13.92 -10.36 -6.34
C GLU A 129 13.82 -8.97 -7.01
N LYS A 130 12.72 -8.69 -7.74
CA LYS A 130 12.51 -7.44 -8.46
C LYS A 130 12.06 -6.34 -7.50
N THR A 131 12.68 -5.19 -7.66
CA THR A 131 12.27 -3.94 -7.02
C THR A 131 11.32 -3.17 -7.92
N ILE A 132 10.25 -2.64 -7.35
CA ILE A 132 9.34 -1.71 -8.04
C ILE A 132 9.79 -0.30 -7.70
N ASP A 133 10.19 0.46 -8.70
CA ASP A 133 10.43 1.90 -8.56
C ASP A 133 9.10 2.67 -8.56
N ILE A 134 8.92 3.48 -7.53
CA ILE A 134 7.74 4.32 -7.34
C ILE A 134 8.16 5.78 -7.33
N GLU A 135 7.42 6.59 -8.09
CA GLU A 135 7.57 8.04 -8.17
C GLU A 135 6.22 8.65 -7.84
N GLU A 136 6.16 9.48 -6.79
CA GLU A 136 4.90 10.02 -6.30
C GLU A 136 4.97 11.50 -5.97
N VAL A 137 3.87 12.20 -6.24
CA VAL A 137 3.69 13.62 -5.91
C VAL A 137 2.48 13.74 -5.00
N ILE A 138 2.74 14.08 -3.74
CA ILE A 138 1.73 14.20 -2.69
C ILE A 138 1.45 15.67 -2.43
N ARG A 139 0.16 16.03 -2.50
CA ARG A 139 -0.29 17.37 -2.14
C ARG A 139 -0.37 17.51 -0.62
N ILE A 140 0.26 18.55 -0.09
CA ILE A 140 0.40 18.86 1.34
C ILE A 140 0.03 20.33 1.66
N GLY A 141 -0.74 20.99 0.79
CA GLY A 141 -1.19 22.39 0.93
C GLY A 141 -2.34 22.74 0.01
#